data_AF-A0A401ZFT0-F1
#
_entry.id   AF-A0A401ZFT0-F1
#
_cell.length_a   1.000
_cell.length_b   1.000
_cell.length_c   1.000
_cell.angle_alpha   90.00
_cell.angle_beta   90.00
_cell.angle_gamma   90.00
#
_symmetry.space_group_name_H-M   'P 1'
#
loop_
_entity.id
_entity.type
_entity.pdbx_description
1 polymer ?
#
loop_
_entity_poly.entity_id
_entity_poly.type
_entity_poly.pdbx_seq_one_letter_code
_entity_poly.pdbx_strand_id
1 'polypeptide(L)'
;MGTNLFQWLFTDPVQAGSNGNLPGAEPFHFLWPWLIFCLAGLLIAFYYSVEGRKRFVRNKPVLKYMFDRYLGWFAVICFIGLPLIGARVLLDGYFFAWRFWRYLWLLALVVWAVMWVVYLVRKYPADKANYAAYQRRQQYIPKSNKRKVRSASR
;
A
#
# COMPACT_ATOMS: atom_id res chain seq x y z
N MET A 1 1.99 -31.62 23.69
CA MET A 1 0.82 -30.96 23.08
C MET A 1 1.19 -30.60 21.65
N GLY A 2 0.79 -31.41 20.67
CA GLY A 2 1.05 -31.09 19.27
C GLY A 2 0.21 -29.89 18.87
N THR A 3 0.85 -28.79 18.49
CA THR A 3 0.17 -27.61 17.96
C THR A 3 -0.41 -27.96 16.60
N ASN A 4 -1.70 -28.27 16.55
CA ASN A 4 -2.39 -28.51 15.30
C ASN A 4 -2.53 -27.16 14.58
N LEU A 5 -1.52 -26.83 13.77
CA LEU A 5 -1.32 -25.52 13.14
C LEU A 5 -2.54 -25.12 12.28
N PHE A 6 -3.19 -26.12 11.69
CA PHE A 6 -4.43 -25.97 10.93
C PHE A 6 -5.56 -25.43 11.81
N GLN A 7 -5.84 -26.06 12.95
CA GLN A 7 -6.86 -25.58 13.86
C GLN A 7 -6.54 -24.17 14.35
N TRP A 8 -5.28 -23.89 14.69
CA TRP A 8 -4.89 -22.57 15.17
C TRP A 8 -5.11 -21.44 14.13
N LEU A 9 -4.84 -21.69 12.85
CA LEU A 9 -5.01 -20.71 11.76
C LEU A 9 -6.47 -20.49 11.34
N PHE A 10 -7.26 -21.58 11.33
CA PHE A 10 -8.61 -21.61 10.76
C PHE A 10 -9.74 -21.64 11.79
N THR A 11 -9.45 -21.57 13.10
CA THR A 11 -10.49 -21.34 14.11
C THR A 11 -10.86 -19.86 14.21
N ASP A 12 -12.15 -19.60 14.36
CA ASP A 12 -12.66 -18.29 14.72
C ASP A 12 -12.33 -17.91 16.19
N PRO A 13 -12.36 -16.61 16.52
CA PRO A 13 -12.15 -16.09 17.87
C PRO A 13 -12.97 -16.73 18.98
N VAL A 14 -14.21 -17.15 18.70
CA VAL A 14 -15.11 -17.73 19.70
C VAL A 14 -14.68 -19.14 20.02
N GLN A 15 -14.46 -19.97 19.00
CA GLN A 15 -13.91 -21.32 19.18
C GLN A 15 -12.52 -21.30 19.82
N ALA A 16 -11.67 -20.35 19.42
CA ALA A 16 -10.35 -20.17 20.02
C ALA A 16 -10.43 -19.80 21.51
N GLY A 17 -11.38 -18.95 21.89
CA GLY A 17 -11.64 -18.59 23.29
C GLY A 17 -12.10 -19.79 24.10
N SER A 18 -13.07 -20.54 23.57
CA SER A 18 -13.60 -21.77 24.19
C SER A 18 -12.51 -22.84 24.40
N ASN A 19 -11.66 -23.07 23.39
CA ASN A 19 -10.52 -23.99 23.49
C ASN A 19 -9.47 -23.55 24.52
N GLY A 20 -9.44 -22.25 24.85
CA GLY A 20 -8.54 -21.66 25.84
C GLY A 20 -9.15 -21.49 27.24
N ASN A 21 -10.34 -22.06 27.51
CA ASN A 21 -11.12 -21.84 28.75
C ASN A 21 -11.39 -20.35 29.06
N LEU A 22 -11.52 -19.52 28.03
CA LEU A 22 -11.90 -18.12 28.19
C LEU A 22 -13.44 -17.99 28.21
N PRO A 23 -14.00 -17.06 29.01
CA PRO A 23 -15.45 -16.86 29.12
C PRO A 23 -16.09 -16.22 27.87
N GLY A 24 -15.30 -15.90 26.84
CA GLY A 24 -15.76 -15.24 25.62
C GLY A 24 -14.76 -15.39 24.48
N ALA A 25 -14.94 -14.60 23.42
CA ALA A 25 -14.01 -14.58 22.30
C ALA A 25 -12.59 -14.20 22.73
N GLU A 26 -11.58 -14.74 22.05
CA GLU A 26 -10.18 -14.36 22.26
C GLU A 26 -10.03 -12.82 22.19
N PRO A 27 -9.30 -12.17 23.12
CA PRO A 27 -9.09 -10.73 23.04
C PRO A 27 -8.14 -10.36 21.89
N PHE A 28 -8.46 -9.29 21.16
CA PHE A 28 -7.60 -8.79 20.09
C PHE A 28 -6.67 -7.67 20.59
N HIS A 29 -5.46 -8.05 21.00
CA HIS A 29 -4.47 -7.11 21.56
C HIS A 29 -3.93 -6.06 20.57
N PHE A 30 -3.99 -6.32 19.26
CA PHE A 30 -3.42 -5.46 18.22
C PHE A 30 -4.44 -4.53 17.55
N LEU A 31 -5.64 -4.39 18.12
CA LEU A 31 -6.71 -3.57 17.56
C LEU A 31 -6.26 -2.14 17.28
N TRP A 32 -5.76 -1.45 18.31
CA TRP A 32 -5.38 -0.05 18.20
C TRP A 32 -4.18 0.18 17.29
N PRO A 33 -3.04 -0.52 17.45
CA PRO A 33 -1.90 -0.34 16.54
C PRO A 33 -2.26 -0.60 15.08
N TRP A 34 -3.08 -1.62 14.81
CA TRP A 34 -3.52 -1.95 13.46
C TRP A 34 -4.42 -0.84 12.89
N LEU A 35 -5.43 -0.42 13.66
CA LEU A 35 -6.36 0.62 13.22
C LEU A 35 -5.63 1.94 12.94
N ILE A 36 -4.73 2.35 13.84
CA ILE A 36 -3.89 3.53 13.65
C ILE A 36 -3.04 3.38 12.38
N PHE A 37 -2.42 2.21 12.16
CA PHE A 37 -1.62 1.97 10.97
C PHE A 37 -2.43 2.09 9.67
N CYS A 38 -3.61 1.47 9.61
CA CYS A 38 -4.48 1.54 8.42
C CYS A 38 -4.96 2.96 8.16
N LEU A 39 -5.41 3.68 9.19
CA LEU A 39 -5.89 5.06 9.05
C LEU A 39 -4.77 6.02 8.66
N ALA A 40 -3.62 5.95 9.35
CA ALA A 40 -2.46 6.76 9.01
C ALA A 40 -1.96 6.45 7.59
N GLY A 41 -1.96 5.18 7.20
CA GLY A 41 -1.53 4.77 5.86
C GLY A 41 -2.44 5.32 4.75
N LEU A 42 -3.76 5.30 4.95
CA LEU A 42 -4.72 5.91 4.04
C LEU A 42 -4.60 7.43 4.01
N LEU A 43 -4.38 8.06 5.17
CA LEU A 43 -4.18 9.51 5.27
C LEU A 43 -2.93 9.95 4.51
N ILE A 44 -1.83 9.19 4.59
CA ILE A 44 -0.60 9.46 3.83
C ILE A 44 -0.87 9.36 2.32
N ALA A 45 -1.58 8.33 1.87
CA ALA A 45 -1.92 8.16 0.47
C ALA A 45 -2.86 9.26 -0.04
N PHE A 46 -3.82 9.68 0.78
CA PHE A 46 -4.74 10.78 0.50
C PHE A 46 -4.00 12.13 0.43
N TYR A 47 -3.15 12.43 1.41
CA TYR A 47 -2.33 13.64 1.40
C TYR A 47 -1.44 13.71 0.16
N TYR A 48 -0.81 12.58 -0.20
CA TYR A 48 0.00 12.49 -1.40
C TYR A 48 -0.83 12.74 -2.67
N SER A 49 -2.04 12.19 -2.80
CA SER A 49 -2.85 12.34 -4.00
C SER A 49 -3.38 13.77 -4.20
N VAL A 50 -3.77 14.46 -3.12
CA VAL A 50 -4.35 15.81 -3.16
C VAL A 50 -3.26 16.89 -3.28
N GLU A 51 -2.27 16.88 -2.39
CA GLU A 51 -1.29 17.96 -2.25
C GLU A 51 0.14 17.50 -2.57
N GLY A 52 0.56 16.36 -2.03
CA GLY A 52 1.95 15.91 -2.11
C GLY A 52 2.44 15.73 -3.54
N ARG A 53 1.57 15.27 -4.44
CA ARG A 53 1.85 15.10 -5.87
C ARG A 53 2.21 16.41 -6.55
N LYS A 54 1.51 17.50 -6.20
CA LYS A 54 1.72 18.84 -6.78
C LYS A 54 2.93 19.53 -6.16
N ARG A 55 3.16 19.34 -4.86
CA ARG A 55 4.20 20.06 -4.10
C ARG A 55 5.59 19.42 -4.23
N PHE A 56 5.70 18.09 -4.14
CA PHE A 56 7.00 17.42 -4.00
C PHE A 56 7.52 16.73 -5.27
N VAL A 57 6.63 16.30 -6.17
CA VAL A 57 7.01 15.45 -7.32
C VAL A 57 6.68 16.05 -8.69
N ARG A 58 6.25 17.31 -8.76
CA ARG A 58 5.90 18.01 -10.01
C ARG A 58 6.99 17.90 -11.10
N ASN A 59 8.24 18.15 -10.73
CA ASN A 59 9.37 18.19 -11.67
C ASN A 59 10.22 16.90 -11.65
N LYS A 60 9.78 15.87 -10.93
CA LYS A 60 10.54 14.63 -10.70
C LYS A 60 9.71 13.41 -11.15
N PRO A 61 9.63 13.13 -12.47
CA PRO A 61 8.71 12.13 -13.00
C PRO A 61 9.03 10.70 -12.53
N VAL A 62 10.30 10.38 -12.26
CA VAL A 62 10.70 9.07 -11.72
C VAL A 62 10.15 8.86 -10.30
N LEU A 63 10.25 9.86 -9.42
CA LEU A 63 9.67 9.80 -8.08
C LEU A 63 8.14 9.78 -8.15
N LYS A 64 7.54 10.57 -9.05
CA LYS A 64 6.10 10.56 -9.28
C LYS A 64 5.59 9.17 -9.66
N TYR A 65 6.24 8.50 -10.62
CA TYR A 65 5.86 7.15 -11.03
C TYR A 65 5.97 6.15 -9.88
N MET A 66 7.07 6.21 -9.14
CA MET A 66 7.32 5.36 -7.98
C MET A 66 6.23 5.56 -6.92
N PHE A 67 5.98 6.79 -6.48
CA PHE A 67 4.99 7.06 -5.46
C PHE A 67 3.56 6.73 -5.93
N ASP A 68 3.17 7.12 -7.16
CA ASP A 68 1.85 6.79 -7.71
C ASP A 68 1.59 5.27 -7.73
N ARG A 69 2.60 4.46 -8.06
CA ARG A 69 2.46 2.99 -8.09
C ARG A 69 2.39 2.37 -6.69
N TYR A 70 3.31 2.70 -5.80
CA TYR A 70 3.46 1.98 -4.54
C TYR A 70 2.59 2.53 -3.41
N LEU A 71 2.35 3.85 -3.33
CA LEU A 71 1.35 4.38 -2.40
C LEU A 71 -0.06 3.94 -2.79
N GLY A 72 -0.33 3.74 -4.09
CA GLY A 72 -1.59 3.16 -4.56
C GLY A 72 -1.81 1.75 -4.00
N TRP A 73 -0.84 0.85 -4.17
CA TRP A 73 -0.91 -0.50 -3.59
C TRP A 73 -0.95 -0.51 -2.06
N PHE A 74 -0.20 0.39 -1.42
CA PHE A 74 -0.23 0.55 0.03
C PHE A 74 -1.62 0.98 0.52
N ALA A 75 -2.26 1.93 -0.17
CA ALA A 75 -3.62 2.35 0.15
C ALA A 75 -4.62 1.20 0.01
N VAL A 76 -4.50 0.37 -1.03
CA VAL A 76 -5.34 -0.83 -1.20
C VAL A 76 -5.17 -1.79 -0.02
N ILE A 77 -3.93 -2.07 0.40
CA ILE A 77 -3.66 -2.95 1.55
C ILE A 77 -4.25 -2.38 2.84
N CYS A 78 -4.07 -1.08 3.09
CA CYS A 78 -4.65 -0.41 4.26
C CYS A 78 -6.18 -0.38 4.22
N PHE A 79 -6.78 -0.20 3.03
CA PHE A 79 -8.23 -0.23 2.84
C PHE A 79 -8.81 -1.62 3.10
N ILE A 80 -8.17 -2.69 2.63
CA ILE A 80 -8.55 -4.09 2.92
C ILE A 80 -8.36 -4.43 4.41
N GLY A 81 -7.41 -3.78 5.09
CA GLY A 81 -7.17 -3.98 6.52
C GLY A 81 -8.35 -3.54 7.40
N LEU A 82 -9.11 -2.51 7.00
CA LEU A 82 -10.25 -2.00 7.76
C LEU A 82 -11.43 -2.98 7.90
N PRO A 83 -11.96 -3.59 6.82
CA PRO A 83 -13.03 -4.57 6.94
C PRO A 83 -12.58 -5.84 7.68
N LEU A 84 -11.29 -6.21 7.63
CA LEU A 84 -10.77 -7.33 8.43
C LEU A 84 -10.78 -7.02 9.93
N ILE A 85 -10.43 -5.79 10.33
CA ILE A 85 -10.61 -5.34 11.73
C ILE A 85 -12.10 -5.29 12.08
N GLY A 86 -12.93 -4.76 11.20
CA GLY A 86 -14.38 -4.67 11.42
C GLY A 86 -15.01 -6.05 11.63
N ALA A 87 -14.64 -7.03 10.81
CA ALA A 87 -15.05 -8.42 10.98
C ALA A 87 -14.61 -8.99 12.33
N ARG A 88 -13.44 -8.58 12.83
CA ARG A 88 -12.91 -9.03 14.12
C ARG A 88 -13.52 -8.34 15.35
N VAL A 89 -14.29 -7.27 15.17
CA VAL A 89 -14.93 -6.57 16.30
C VAL A 89 -16.43 -6.82 16.30
N LEU A 90 -17.03 -6.94 15.12
CA LEU A 90 -18.48 -7.03 14.94
C LEU A 90 -18.96 -8.44 14.55
N LEU A 91 -18.07 -9.29 14.04
CA LEU A 91 -18.41 -10.59 13.42
C LEU A 91 -17.50 -11.73 13.92
N ASP A 92 -17.28 -11.82 15.23
CA ASP A 92 -16.32 -12.74 15.86
C ASP A 92 -16.53 -14.25 15.56
N GLY A 93 -17.73 -14.66 15.16
CA GLY A 93 -18.03 -16.05 14.78
C GLY A 93 -17.95 -16.34 13.28
N TYR A 94 -17.54 -15.37 12.46
CA TYR A 94 -17.56 -15.50 11.00
C TYR A 94 -16.18 -15.80 10.41
N PHE A 95 -16.20 -16.36 9.20
CA PHE A 95 -15.03 -16.72 8.40
C PHE A 95 -13.97 -15.62 8.26
N PHE A 96 -14.38 -14.34 8.15
CA PHE A 96 -13.45 -13.21 8.01
C PHE A 96 -12.75 -12.82 9.32
N ALA A 97 -13.22 -13.29 10.48
CA ALA A 97 -12.58 -13.05 11.77
C ALA A 97 -11.42 -14.03 12.06
N TRP A 98 -11.20 -15.01 11.17
CA TRP A 98 -10.15 -16.02 11.32
C TRP A 98 -8.74 -15.41 11.31
N ARG A 99 -7.82 -16.04 12.05
CA ARG A 99 -6.42 -15.60 12.13
C ARG A 99 -5.73 -15.64 10.77
N PHE A 100 -6.11 -16.60 9.91
CA PHE A 100 -5.62 -16.74 8.54
C PHE A 100 -5.62 -15.41 7.76
N TRP A 101 -6.73 -14.67 7.79
CA TRP A 101 -6.86 -13.41 7.04
C TRP A 101 -5.88 -12.35 7.50
N ARG A 102 -5.62 -12.30 8.81
CA ARG A 102 -4.65 -11.35 9.36
C ARG A 102 -3.24 -11.66 8.91
N TYR A 103 -2.86 -12.94 8.91
CA TYR A 103 -1.54 -13.35 8.45
C TYR A 103 -1.39 -13.16 6.94
N LEU A 104 -2.44 -13.39 6.17
CA LEU A 104 -2.46 -13.08 4.73
C LEU A 104 -2.27 -11.58 4.48
N TRP A 105 -2.92 -10.73 5.28
CA TRP A 105 -2.74 -9.28 5.21
C TRP A 105 -1.32 -8.85 5.59
N LEU A 106 -0.76 -9.40 6.67
CA LEU A 106 0.64 -9.16 7.06
C LEU A 106 1.61 -9.63 5.97
N LEU A 107 1.36 -10.79 5.38
CA LEU A 107 2.14 -11.31 4.25
C LEU A 107 2.09 -10.33 3.07
N ALA A 108 0.91 -9.79 2.73
CA ALA A 108 0.77 -8.80 1.68
C ALA A 108 1.56 -7.52 1.97
N LEU A 109 1.57 -7.05 3.22
CA LEU A 109 2.41 -5.92 3.64
C LEU A 109 3.90 -6.22 3.49
N VAL A 110 4.34 -7.41 3.90
CA VAL A 110 5.75 -7.82 3.78
C VAL A 110 6.15 -7.89 2.31
N VAL A 111 5.34 -8.51 1.45
CA VAL A 111 5.59 -8.58 0.01
C VAL A 111 5.65 -7.19 -0.61
N TRP A 112 4.73 -6.29 -0.23
CA TRP A 112 4.76 -4.90 -0.65
C TRP A 112 6.04 -4.18 -0.21
N ALA A 113 6.45 -4.34 1.05
CA ALA A 113 7.65 -3.72 1.60
C ALA A 113 8.92 -4.22 0.90
N VAL A 114 9.02 -5.53 0.64
CA VAL A 114 10.13 -6.13 -0.12
C VAL A 114 10.16 -5.58 -1.54
N MET A 115 9.02 -5.56 -2.25
CA MET A 115 8.94 -5.00 -3.61
C MET A 115 9.35 -3.52 -3.66
N TRP A 116 8.98 -2.75 -2.64
CA TRP A 116 9.35 -1.34 -2.51
C TRP A 116 10.86 -1.16 -2.30
N VAL A 117 11.45 -1.92 -1.37
CA VAL A 117 12.89 -1.89 -1.09
C VAL A 117 13.71 -2.33 -2.29
N VAL A 118 13.31 -3.43 -2.95
CA VAL A 118 13.98 -3.92 -4.17
C VAL A 118 13.95 -2.85 -5.27
N TYR A 119 12.82 -2.16 -5.43
CA TYR A 119 12.73 -1.05 -6.37
C TYR A 119 13.69 0.09 -6.02
N LEU A 120 13.72 0.52 -4.75
CA LEU A 120 14.60 1.59 -4.30
C LEU A 120 16.09 1.27 -4.48
N VAL A 121 16.50 0.03 -4.20
CA VAL A 121 17.92 -0.36 -4.24
C VAL A 121 18.37 -0.69 -5.67
N ARG A 122 17.56 -1.43 -6.43
CA ARG A 122 18.00 -1.95 -7.74
C ARG A 122 17.49 -1.13 -8.92
N LYS A 123 16.23 -0.73 -8.91
CA LYS A 123 15.56 -0.17 -10.10
C LYS A 123 15.63 1.35 -10.15
N TYR A 124 15.46 2.01 -9.00
CA TYR A 124 15.55 3.45 -8.86
C TYR A 124 16.88 4.07 -9.34
N PRO A 125 18.08 3.53 -9.02
CA PRO A 125 19.33 4.10 -9.53
C PRO A 125 19.43 4.00 -11.06
N ALA A 126 18.98 2.89 -11.65
CA ALA A 126 18.96 2.69 -13.09
C ALA A 126 17.97 3.66 -13.79
N ASP A 127 16.76 3.80 -13.27
CA ASP A 127 15.74 4.71 -13.80
C ASP A 127 16.19 6.17 -13.71
N LYS A 128 16.88 6.55 -12.63
CA LYS A 128 17.46 7.88 -12.46
C LYS A 128 18.56 8.15 -13.48
N ALA A 129 19.46 7.19 -13.72
CA ALA A 129 20.53 7.32 -14.71
C ALA A 129 19.98 7.42 -16.14
N ASN A 130 19.01 6.58 -16.49
CA ASN A 130 18.32 6.61 -17.79
C ASN A 130 17.61 7.94 -18.02
N TYR A 131 16.92 8.45 -16.99
CA TYR A 131 16.24 9.75 -17.08
C TYR A 131 17.24 10.90 -17.27
N ALA A 132 18.39 10.88 -16.58
CA ALA A 132 19.44 11.88 -16.78
C ALA A 132 20.05 11.82 -18.19
N ALA A 133 20.30 10.62 -18.72
CA ALA A 133 20.78 10.43 -20.09
C ALA A 133 19.75 10.91 -21.13
N TYR A 134 18.47 10.65 -20.90
CA TYR A 134 17.38 11.13 -21.75
C TYR A 134 17.27 12.66 -21.75
N GLN A 135 17.40 13.31 -20.58
CA GLN A 135 17.43 14.77 -20.49
C GLN A 135 18.61 15.38 -21.26
N ARG A 136 19.80 14.78 -21.19
CA ARG A 136 20.96 15.22 -21.99
C ARG A 136 20.67 15.13 -23.49
N ARG A 137 20.06 14.02 -23.95
CA ARG A 137 19.68 13.85 -25.37
C ARG A 137 18.65 14.88 -25.83
N GLN A 138 17.68 15.23 -24.99
CA GLN A 138 16.69 16.27 -25.29
C GLN A 138 17.28 17.68 -25.42
N GLN A 139 18.43 17.97 -24.81
CA GLN A 139 19.11 19.25 -24.97
C GLN A 139 19.64 19.46 -26.40
N TYR A 140 19.94 18.38 -27.11
CA TYR A 140 20.46 18.42 -28.48
C TYR A 140 19.36 18.36 -29.55
N ILE A 141 18.10 18.11 -29.18
CA ILE A 141 16.98 18.13 -30.11
C ILE A 141 16.47 19.58 -30.16
N PRO A 142 16.59 20.30 -31.30
CA PRO A 142 16.06 21.65 -31.40
C PRO A 142 14.56 21.59 -31.11
N LYS A 143 14.11 22.36 -30.10
CA LYS A 143 12.68 22.54 -29.84
C LYS A 143 12.07 23.11 -31.10
N SER A 144 11.33 22.30 -31.85
CA SER A 144 10.57 22.75 -33.00
C SER A 144 9.61 23.83 -32.52
N ASN A 145 9.98 25.10 -32.73
CA ASN A 145 9.10 26.23 -32.57
C ASN A 145 8.03 26.12 -33.66
N LYS A 146 7.01 25.29 -33.42
CA LYS A 146 5.74 25.39 -34.14
C LYS A 146 5.07 26.68 -33.71
N ARG A 147 5.61 27.81 -34.18
CA ARG A 147 4.95 29.11 -34.15
C ARG A 147 3.66 28.89 -34.92
N LYS A 148 2.51 28.87 -34.22
CA LYS A 148 1.19 28.84 -34.86
C LYS A 148 1.13 30.02 -35.82
N VAL A 149 1.29 29.77 -37.11
CA VAL A 149 1.04 30.75 -38.15
C VAL A 149 -0.45 31.06 -38.05
N ARG A 150 -0.77 32.24 -37.53
CA ARG A 150 -2.13 32.79 -37.60
C ARG A 150 -2.39 33.00 -39.09
N SER A 151 -3.22 32.14 -39.68
CA SER A 151 -3.75 32.35 -41.02
C SER A 151 -4.53 33.66 -40.99
N ALA A 152 -4.00 34.70 -41.62
CA ALA A 152 -4.72 35.94 -41.85
C ALA A 152 -5.90 35.62 -42.78
N SER A 153 -7.12 35.65 -42.24
CA SER A 153 -8.34 35.63 -43.05
C SER A 153 -8.45 36.96 -43.78
N ARG A 154 -8.53 36.91 -45.11
CA ARG A 154 -8.93 38.03 -45.97
C ARG A 154 -10.40 38.37 -45.77
#